data_AF-A0A8H6ISG7-F1
#
_entry.id   AF-A0A8H6ISG7-F1
#
_cell.length_a   1.000
_cell.length_b   1.000
_cell.length_c   1.000
_cell.angle_alpha   90.00
_cell.angle_beta   90.00
_cell.angle_gamma   90.00
#
_symmetry.space_group_name_H-M   'P 1'
#
loop_
_entity.id
_entity.type
_entity.pdbx_description
1 polymer ?
#
loop_
_entity_poly.entity_id
_entity_poly.type
_entity_poly.pdbx_seq_one_letter_code
_entity_poly.pdbx_strand_id
1 'polypeptide(L)'
;MIFATAANYNPAVVYAELKMIPAGEYPKKITFSSGRNRERSEFRQLRNLAVAIPEFRAFLEAQLGKTFDLLGRYPLKAIRGDKDILVISFHRFPGFLNWRAQAVLSGFNYRTHGISQQNVRNVGLSIAPTHLDNMACHVDCRHDRRIPLCPLRLAAFLKNFSHLENVFLLIKVKSADVARIAAADGSSARANLDMVLEEKMALARRDGLAVFEDTRRTWVEIPNTRAGRRHFFFQGDVFNLLDVARASYLKREASLAQTFFPPDKVGFRVLVSSWFLR
;
A
#
# COMPACT_ATOMS: atom_id res chain seq x y z
N MET A 1 -21.42 -12.18 -18.67
CA MET A 1 -21.68 -11.18 -17.60
C MET A 1 -21.07 -11.62 -16.27
N ILE A 2 -21.31 -12.84 -15.78
CA ILE A 2 -20.79 -13.37 -14.50
C ILE A 2 -19.26 -13.27 -14.37
N PHE A 3 -18.49 -13.63 -15.40
CA PHE A 3 -17.02 -13.55 -15.35
C PHE A 3 -16.49 -12.11 -15.29
N ALA A 4 -17.14 -11.17 -15.98
CA ALA A 4 -16.80 -9.75 -15.89
C ALA A 4 -17.12 -9.19 -14.50
N THR A 5 -18.22 -9.64 -13.88
CA THR A 5 -18.55 -9.30 -12.49
C THR A 5 -17.53 -9.88 -11.52
N ALA A 6 -17.17 -11.15 -11.64
CA ALA A 6 -16.18 -11.82 -10.78
C ALA A 6 -14.76 -11.22 -10.91
N ALA A 7 -14.35 -10.87 -12.14
CA ALA A 7 -13.07 -10.23 -12.39
C ALA A 7 -13.03 -8.74 -12.04
N ASN A 8 -14.18 -8.08 -11.90
CA ASN A 8 -14.31 -6.71 -11.40
C ASN A 8 -14.68 -6.64 -9.92
N TYR A 9 -14.90 -7.79 -9.26
CA TYR A 9 -15.29 -7.81 -7.87
C TYR A 9 -14.07 -7.49 -6.99
N ASN A 10 -14.29 -6.55 -6.07
CA ASN A 10 -13.41 -6.01 -5.03
C ASN A 10 -12.04 -5.41 -5.45
N PRO A 11 -11.64 -4.28 -4.82
CA PRO A 11 -10.28 -3.75 -4.87
C PRO A 11 -9.25 -4.76 -4.35
N ALA A 12 -8.34 -5.20 -5.22
CA ALA A 12 -7.40 -6.27 -4.87
C ALA A 12 -6.14 -5.73 -4.19
N VAL A 13 -5.73 -6.41 -3.12
CA VAL A 13 -4.44 -6.17 -2.47
C VAL A 13 -3.34 -7.00 -3.14
N VAL A 14 -2.35 -6.32 -3.75
CA VAL A 14 -1.18 -6.95 -4.38
C VAL A 14 0.04 -6.79 -3.49
N TYR A 15 0.44 -7.86 -2.81
CA TYR A 15 1.65 -7.86 -1.98
C TYR A 15 2.92 -8.06 -2.81
N ALA A 16 3.79 -7.06 -2.80
CA ALA A 16 5.06 -7.08 -3.51
C ALA A 16 6.26 -6.79 -2.61
N GLU A 17 7.40 -7.34 -3.01
CA GLU A 17 8.72 -7.02 -2.48
C GLU A 17 9.53 -6.28 -3.53
N LEU A 18 10.24 -5.26 -3.07
CA LEU A 18 11.12 -4.49 -3.94
C LEU A 18 12.40 -5.26 -4.20
N LYS A 19 12.75 -5.42 -5.47
CA LYS A 19 13.96 -6.09 -5.93
C LYS A 19 14.81 -5.13 -6.74
N MET A 20 16.00 -4.84 -6.24
CA MET A 20 17.02 -4.12 -6.99
C MET A 20 17.76 -5.09 -7.91
N ILE A 21 17.84 -4.75 -9.21
CA ILE A 21 18.69 -5.47 -10.15
C ILE A 21 20.05 -4.76 -10.15
N PRO A 22 21.13 -5.43 -9.71
CA PRO A 22 22.46 -4.86 -9.79
C PRO A 22 22.90 -4.83 -11.25
N ALA A 23 22.56 -3.76 -11.97
CA ALA A 23 23.29 -3.37 -13.17
C ALA A 23 24.50 -2.53 -12.72
N GLY A 24 25.60 -2.62 -13.46
CA GLY A 24 26.92 -2.08 -13.10
C GLY A 24 26.99 -0.59 -12.80
N GLU A 25 25.93 0.18 -13.06
CA GLU A 25 25.88 1.63 -12.82
C GLU A 25 24.65 2.06 -12.00
N TYR A 26 24.78 3.24 -11.40
CA TYR A 26 23.70 3.95 -10.71
C TYR A 26 23.04 4.91 -11.72
N PRO A 27 21.71 5.04 -11.76
CA PRO A 27 20.71 4.51 -10.82
C PRO A 27 20.39 3.02 -11.03
N LYS A 28 20.09 2.33 -9.92
CA LYS A 28 19.78 0.90 -9.97
C LYS A 28 18.41 0.67 -10.61
N LYS A 29 18.26 -0.39 -11.41
CA LYS A 29 16.95 -0.78 -11.93
C LYS A 29 16.12 -1.39 -10.80
N ILE A 30 14.95 -0.82 -10.57
CA ILE A 30 14.00 -1.27 -9.55
C ILE A 30 12.93 -2.13 -10.20
N THR A 31 12.71 -3.31 -9.63
CA THR A 31 11.64 -4.22 -10.04
C THR A 31 10.89 -4.71 -8.81
N PHE A 32 9.75 -5.35 -9.04
CA PHE A 32 8.96 -5.93 -7.97
C PHE A 32 8.83 -7.43 -8.21
N SER A 33 9.04 -8.20 -7.16
CA SER A 33 8.70 -9.61 -7.11
C SER A 33 7.52 -9.81 -6.19
N SER A 34 6.83 -10.94 -6.34
CA SER A 34 5.79 -11.36 -5.39
C SER A 34 6.37 -11.45 -3.98
N GLY A 35 5.76 -10.75 -3.03
CA GLY A 35 6.25 -10.73 -1.65
C GLY A 35 5.87 -11.96 -0.84
N ARG A 36 6.37 -12.10 0.39
CA ARG A 36 6.01 -13.22 1.29
C ARG A 36 4.50 -13.37 1.54
N ASN A 37 3.75 -12.26 1.48
CA ASN A 37 2.30 -12.28 1.66
C ASN A 37 1.52 -12.52 0.35
N ARG A 38 2.18 -12.92 -0.75
CA ARG A 38 1.53 -13.18 -2.04
C ARG A 38 0.36 -14.15 -1.95
N GLU A 39 0.44 -15.12 -1.04
CA GLU A 39 -0.61 -16.12 -0.83
C GLU A 39 -1.91 -15.53 -0.29
N ARG A 40 -1.84 -14.29 0.21
CA ARG A 40 -2.96 -13.56 0.78
C ARG A 40 -3.66 -12.65 -0.23
N SER A 41 -3.04 -12.41 -1.38
CA SER A 41 -3.58 -11.53 -2.42
C SER A 41 -4.85 -12.12 -3.04
N GLU A 42 -5.85 -11.27 -3.30
CA GLU A 42 -7.10 -11.67 -3.98
C GLU A 42 -6.86 -12.24 -5.39
N PHE A 43 -5.74 -11.89 -6.04
CA PHE A 43 -5.34 -12.51 -7.30
C PHE A 43 -5.18 -14.03 -7.20
N ARG A 44 -4.96 -14.58 -6.01
CA ARG A 44 -4.98 -16.02 -5.78
C ARG A 44 -6.39 -16.60 -5.97
N GLN A 45 -7.44 -15.92 -5.51
CA GLN A 45 -8.82 -16.39 -5.69
C GLN A 45 -9.18 -16.37 -7.18
N LEU A 46 -8.83 -15.29 -7.89
CA LEU A 46 -8.99 -15.23 -9.35
C LEU A 46 -8.21 -16.36 -10.05
N ARG A 47 -6.99 -16.68 -9.58
CA ARG A 47 -6.21 -17.81 -10.12
C ARG A 47 -6.83 -19.16 -9.83
N ASN A 48 -7.32 -19.39 -8.61
CA ASN A 48 -7.99 -20.64 -8.26
C ASN A 48 -9.24 -20.84 -9.11
N LEU A 49 -10.03 -19.78 -9.31
CA LEU A 49 -11.19 -19.80 -10.20
C LEU A 49 -10.79 -20.06 -11.65
N ALA A 50 -9.70 -19.47 -12.13
CA ALA A 50 -9.21 -19.69 -13.50
C ALA A 50 -8.70 -21.13 -13.72
N VAL A 51 -8.15 -21.76 -12.68
CA VAL A 51 -7.77 -23.19 -12.74
C VAL A 51 -9.01 -24.07 -12.76
N ALA A 52 -10.03 -23.72 -11.97
CA ALA A 52 -11.25 -24.52 -11.85
C ALA A 52 -12.20 -24.36 -13.05
N ILE A 53 -12.19 -23.22 -13.74
CA ILE A 53 -13.14 -22.85 -14.79
C ILE A 53 -12.38 -22.38 -16.04
N PRO A 54 -12.21 -23.25 -17.06
CA PRO A 54 -11.45 -22.92 -18.28
C PRO A 54 -11.97 -21.67 -19.02
N GLU A 55 -13.28 -21.46 -19.06
CA GLU A 55 -13.92 -20.30 -19.69
C GLU A 55 -13.58 -19.00 -18.94
N PHE A 56 -13.42 -19.07 -17.62
CA PHE A 56 -12.99 -17.93 -16.81
C PHE A 56 -11.51 -17.61 -17.05
N ARG A 57 -10.66 -18.62 -17.25
CA ARG A 57 -9.27 -18.41 -17.67
C ARG A 57 -9.19 -17.71 -19.01
N ALA A 58 -9.91 -18.21 -20.02
CA ALA A 58 -9.95 -17.59 -21.34
C ALA A 58 -10.44 -16.12 -21.28
N PHE A 59 -11.44 -15.85 -20.44
CA PHE A 59 -11.90 -14.49 -20.17
C PHE A 59 -10.81 -13.60 -19.56
N LEU A 60 -10.12 -14.08 -18.51
CA LEU A 60 -9.04 -13.33 -17.86
C LEU A 60 -7.85 -13.10 -18.80
N GLU A 61 -7.50 -14.08 -19.63
CA GLU A 61 -6.43 -13.94 -20.64
C GLU A 61 -6.80 -12.95 -21.75
N ALA A 62 -8.09 -12.84 -22.11
CA ALA A 62 -8.55 -11.80 -23.04
C ALA A 62 -8.50 -10.40 -22.43
N GLN A 63 -8.77 -10.26 -21.12
CA GLN A 63 -8.80 -8.97 -20.42
C GLN A 63 -7.42 -8.49 -19.96
N LEU A 64 -6.60 -9.41 -19.42
CA LEU A 64 -5.30 -9.13 -18.79
C LEU A 64 -4.12 -9.54 -19.69
N GLY A 65 -4.42 -10.08 -20.88
CA GLY A 65 -3.46 -10.71 -21.78
C GLY A 65 -3.05 -12.13 -21.33
N LYS A 66 -2.28 -12.84 -22.18
CA LYS A 66 -1.67 -14.17 -21.90
C LYS A 66 -0.69 -14.20 -20.70
N THR A 67 -0.63 -13.10 -19.96
CA THR A 67 0.23 -12.86 -18.80
C THR A 67 -0.37 -13.33 -17.47
N PHE A 68 -1.54 -13.99 -17.48
CA PHE A 68 -2.19 -14.44 -16.25
C PHE A 68 -1.33 -15.41 -15.41
N ASP A 69 -0.68 -16.39 -16.05
CA ASP A 69 0.24 -17.31 -15.36
C ASP A 69 1.50 -16.60 -14.83
N LEU A 70 1.83 -15.44 -15.41
CA LEU A 70 2.96 -14.61 -15.02
C LEU A 70 2.64 -13.68 -13.84
N LEU A 71 1.38 -13.57 -13.40
CA LEU A 71 0.98 -12.73 -12.25
C LEU A 71 1.67 -13.16 -10.95
N GLY A 72 1.95 -14.46 -10.81
CA GLY A 72 2.73 -14.99 -9.68
C GLY A 72 4.20 -14.56 -9.67
N ARG A 73 4.74 -14.09 -10.81
CA ARG A 73 6.14 -13.63 -10.96
C ARG A 73 6.25 -12.11 -11.12
N TYR A 74 5.27 -11.46 -11.75
CA TYR A 74 5.25 -10.04 -12.05
C TYR A 74 3.97 -9.39 -11.51
N PRO A 75 3.90 -9.11 -10.20
CA PRO A 75 2.68 -8.64 -9.53
C PRO A 75 2.12 -7.33 -10.13
N LEU A 76 2.99 -6.49 -10.69
CA LEU A 76 2.60 -5.21 -11.25
C LEU A 76 1.75 -5.31 -12.52
N LYS A 77 1.88 -6.41 -13.27
CA LYS A 77 1.07 -6.64 -14.47
C LYS A 77 -0.40 -6.93 -14.14
N ALA A 78 -0.68 -7.29 -12.89
CA ALA A 78 -2.03 -7.59 -12.41
C ALA A 78 -2.83 -6.32 -12.06
N ILE A 79 -2.14 -5.21 -11.76
CA ILE A 79 -2.76 -4.05 -11.13
C ILE A 79 -3.71 -3.35 -12.08
N ARG A 80 -4.99 -3.31 -11.70
CA ARG A 80 -6.07 -2.59 -12.38
C ARG A 80 -6.11 -1.13 -11.92
N GLY A 81 -5.08 -0.36 -12.24
CA GLY A 81 -5.14 1.11 -12.15
C GLY A 81 -5.52 1.65 -10.77
N ASP A 82 -6.62 2.39 -10.78
CA ASP A 82 -7.31 3.05 -9.66
C ASP A 82 -8.04 2.08 -8.72
N LYS A 83 -8.31 0.84 -9.16
CA LYS A 83 -9.04 -0.15 -8.37
C LYS A 83 -8.16 -0.91 -7.38
N ASP A 84 -6.92 -1.21 -7.75
CA ASP A 84 -6.07 -2.11 -6.97
C ASP A 84 -5.01 -1.34 -6.18
N ILE A 85 -4.52 -1.95 -5.10
CA ILE A 85 -3.43 -1.40 -4.27
C ILE A 85 -2.18 -2.28 -4.32
N LEU A 86 -1.05 -1.66 -4.64
CA LEU A 86 0.27 -2.29 -4.52
C LEU A 86 0.81 -2.13 -3.10
N VAL A 87 0.77 -3.19 -2.30
CA VAL A 87 1.30 -3.17 -0.93
C VAL A 87 2.76 -3.61 -0.91
N ILE A 88 3.62 -2.71 -0.45
CA ILE A 88 5.06 -2.91 -0.37
C ILE A 88 5.45 -3.16 1.07
N SER A 89 6.22 -4.23 1.29
CA SER A 89 6.79 -4.56 2.59
C SER A 89 8.28 -4.25 2.63
N PHE A 90 8.71 -3.40 3.57
CA PHE A 90 10.11 -3.00 3.73
C PHE A 90 10.91 -3.85 4.72
N HIS A 91 10.36 -4.98 5.17
CA HIS A 91 10.98 -5.85 6.17
C HIS A 91 12.34 -6.43 5.78
N ARG A 92 12.68 -6.48 4.49
CA ARG A 92 13.96 -7.00 3.98
C ARG A 92 14.55 -6.06 2.94
N PHE A 93 14.68 -4.78 3.26
CA PHE A 93 15.38 -3.88 2.36
C PHE A 93 16.89 -4.16 2.44
N PRO A 94 17.53 -4.69 1.37
CA PRO A 94 18.95 -4.99 1.40
C PRO A 94 19.71 -3.70 1.07
N GLY A 95 20.09 -2.94 2.10
CA GLY A 95 21.05 -1.85 1.97
C GLY A 95 20.48 -0.45 1.71
N PHE A 96 21.33 0.54 1.96
CA PHE A 96 21.04 1.97 1.91
C PHE A 96 20.90 2.46 0.45
N LEU A 97 19.72 2.29 -0.15
CA LEU A 97 19.45 2.97 -1.42
C LEU A 97 19.21 4.47 -1.16
N ASN A 98 19.99 5.33 -1.83
CA ASN A 98 19.73 6.76 -1.84
C ASN A 98 18.50 7.03 -2.71
N TRP A 99 17.31 7.01 -2.10
CA TRP A 99 16.04 7.21 -2.80
C TRP A 99 15.94 8.56 -3.50
N ARG A 100 16.59 9.59 -2.95
CA ARG A 100 16.60 10.92 -3.54
C ARG A 100 17.38 10.94 -4.84
N ALA A 101 18.63 10.46 -4.82
CA ALA A 101 19.44 10.40 -6.03
C ALA A 101 18.82 9.41 -7.06
N GLN A 102 18.16 8.34 -6.59
CA GLN A 102 17.45 7.41 -7.45
C GLN A 102 16.30 8.11 -8.17
N ALA A 103 15.48 8.88 -7.44
CA ALA A 103 14.36 9.61 -8.01
C ALA A 103 14.82 10.69 -9.01
N VAL A 104 15.91 11.40 -8.71
CA VAL A 104 16.51 12.41 -9.60
C VAL A 104 16.92 11.77 -10.92
N LEU A 105 17.76 10.74 -10.86
CA LEU A 105 18.29 10.09 -12.05
C LEU A 105 17.23 9.27 -12.81
N SER A 106 16.29 8.66 -12.09
CA SER A 106 15.13 8.00 -12.71
C SER A 106 14.19 9.01 -13.36
N GLY A 107 14.16 10.26 -12.91
CA GLY A 107 13.40 11.32 -13.58
C GLY A 107 13.90 11.58 -15.01
N PHE A 108 15.22 11.64 -15.20
CA PHE A 108 15.83 11.84 -16.52
C PHE A 108 15.62 10.65 -17.47
N ASN A 109 15.53 9.43 -16.95
CA ASN A 109 15.36 8.23 -17.75
C ASN A 109 14.38 7.23 -17.10
N TYR A 110 13.13 7.67 -17.01
CA TYR A 110 12.06 6.99 -16.27
C TYR A 110 11.75 5.58 -16.78
N ARG A 111 11.82 5.38 -18.09
CA ARG A 111 11.58 4.07 -18.72
C ARG A 111 12.63 3.04 -18.32
N THR A 112 13.84 3.48 -18.01
CA THR A 112 14.99 2.59 -17.77
C THR A 112 15.22 2.34 -16.28
N HIS A 113 15.03 3.35 -15.43
CA HIS A 113 15.41 3.28 -14.01
C HIS A 113 14.28 3.59 -13.02
N GLY A 114 13.17 4.19 -13.49
CA GLY A 114 11.98 4.43 -12.68
C GLY A 114 11.13 3.18 -12.49
N ILE A 115 10.11 3.28 -11.63
CA ILE A 115 9.09 2.23 -11.48
C ILE A 115 8.11 2.40 -12.65
N SER A 116 8.49 1.93 -13.83
CA SER A 116 7.85 2.22 -15.13
C SER A 116 6.44 1.62 -15.36
N GLN A 117 5.67 1.37 -14.30
CA GLN A 117 4.33 0.80 -14.40
C GLN A 117 3.27 1.89 -14.34
N GLN A 118 2.75 2.24 -15.52
CA GLN A 118 1.73 3.27 -15.67
C GLN A 118 0.39 2.95 -14.99
N ASN A 119 0.17 1.67 -14.68
CA ASN A 119 -1.07 1.17 -14.11
C ASN A 119 -1.08 1.22 -12.57
N VAL A 120 -0.02 1.70 -11.91
CA VAL A 120 -0.01 1.80 -10.44
C VAL A 120 -0.50 3.18 -10.01
N ARG A 121 -1.76 3.24 -9.55
CA ARG A 121 -2.37 4.47 -8.99
C ARG A 121 -2.38 4.49 -7.47
N ASN A 122 -2.49 3.33 -6.83
CA ASN A 122 -2.53 3.22 -5.36
C ASN A 122 -1.34 2.42 -4.83
N VAL A 123 -0.58 3.00 -3.90
CA VAL A 123 0.54 2.32 -3.22
C VAL A 123 0.26 2.23 -1.73
N GLY A 124 0.37 1.03 -1.18
CA GLY A 124 0.29 0.75 0.24
C GLY A 124 1.65 0.46 0.85
N LEU A 125 1.89 0.97 2.05
CA LEU A 125 3.10 0.73 2.82
C LEU A 125 2.73 -0.03 4.08
N SER A 126 3.05 -1.32 4.13
CA SER A 126 2.78 -2.12 5.32
C SER A 126 3.85 -1.83 6.38
N ILE A 127 3.43 -1.25 7.50
CA ILE A 127 4.30 -1.00 8.64
C ILE A 127 3.95 -1.97 9.77
N ALA A 128 4.97 -2.53 10.42
CA ALA A 128 4.76 -3.27 11.65
C ALA A 128 4.47 -2.28 12.80
N PRO A 129 3.51 -2.55 13.68
CA PRO A 129 3.15 -1.65 14.79
C PRO A 129 4.35 -1.21 15.63
N THR A 130 5.31 -2.11 15.87
CA THR A 130 6.56 -1.84 16.60
C THR A 130 7.47 -0.79 15.94
N HIS A 131 7.19 -0.39 14.71
CA HIS A 131 7.95 0.63 14.00
C HIS A 131 7.22 1.98 13.93
N LEU A 132 5.94 2.06 14.34
CA LEU A 132 5.18 3.30 14.28
C LEU A 132 5.77 4.36 15.23
N ASP A 133 6.06 3.98 16.46
CA ASP A 133 6.62 4.85 17.50
C ASP A 133 7.99 5.42 17.09
N ASN A 134 8.80 4.63 16.39
CA ASN A 134 10.13 5.03 15.93
C ASN A 134 10.08 5.95 14.70
N MET A 135 9.03 5.88 13.88
CA MET A 135 8.97 6.63 12.62
C MET A 135 8.54 8.10 12.81
N ALA A 136 7.76 8.41 13.84
CA ALA A 136 7.31 9.78 14.12
C ALA A 136 8.41 10.70 14.67
N CYS A 137 9.43 10.13 15.33
CA CYS A 137 10.46 10.89 16.05
C CYS A 137 11.59 11.47 15.18
N HIS A 138 11.67 11.14 13.88
CA HIS A 138 12.84 11.48 13.05
C HIS A 138 12.47 12.19 11.75
N VAL A 139 12.02 13.44 11.87
CA VAL A 139 11.76 14.35 10.74
C VAL A 139 12.99 14.51 9.83
N ASP A 140 14.20 14.53 10.42
CA ASP A 140 15.43 14.80 9.67
C ASP A 140 16.18 13.55 9.17
N CYS A 141 15.76 12.34 9.54
CA CYS A 141 16.40 11.07 9.10
C CYS A 141 17.91 10.94 9.33
N ARG A 142 18.56 11.86 10.06
CA ARG A 142 20.02 11.96 10.14
C ARG A 142 20.66 10.92 11.06
N HIS A 143 19.92 10.33 12.01
CA HIS A 143 20.54 9.62 13.14
C HIS A 143 20.19 8.14 13.30
N ASP A 144 19.17 7.62 12.61
CA ASP A 144 18.87 6.18 12.69
C ASP A 144 18.90 5.50 11.32
N ARG A 145 19.98 4.75 11.11
CA ARG A 145 20.22 3.92 9.93
C ARG A 145 19.36 2.66 9.89
N ARG A 146 18.66 2.32 10.99
CA ARG A 146 17.85 1.10 11.14
C ARG A 146 16.36 1.33 10.85
N ILE A 147 15.91 2.58 10.69
CA ILE A 147 14.51 2.88 10.38
C ILE A 147 14.32 2.84 8.86
N PRO A 148 13.58 1.85 8.33
CA PRO A 148 13.48 1.64 6.89
C PRO A 148 12.71 2.75 6.15
N LEU A 149 11.83 3.50 6.83
CA LEU A 149 11.10 4.63 6.26
C LEU A 149 10.92 5.77 7.25
N CYS A 150 11.84 6.74 7.23
CA CYS A 150 11.52 8.08 7.71
C CYS A 150 10.73 8.86 6.62
N PRO A 151 10.02 9.93 6.97
CA PRO A 151 9.18 10.68 6.03
C PRO A 151 9.89 11.17 4.76
N LEU A 152 11.13 11.67 4.86
CA LEU A 152 11.89 12.16 3.70
C LEU A 152 12.27 11.04 2.72
N ARG A 153 12.71 9.89 3.25
CA ARG A 153 13.05 8.72 2.41
C ARG A 153 11.80 8.14 1.76
N LEU A 154 10.67 8.15 2.46
CA LEU A 154 9.39 7.75 1.91
C LEU A 154 8.98 8.68 0.76
N ALA A 155 9.01 10.00 0.96
CA ALA A 155 8.68 10.97 -0.08
C ALA A 155 9.56 10.78 -1.33
N ALA A 156 10.87 10.61 -1.16
CA ALA A 156 11.80 10.35 -2.25
C ALA A 156 11.51 9.03 -2.96
N PHE A 157 11.17 7.97 -2.22
CA PHE A 157 10.74 6.69 -2.79
C PHE A 157 9.49 6.87 -3.67
N LEU A 158 8.45 7.53 -3.16
CA LEU A 158 7.18 7.72 -3.85
C LEU A 158 7.31 8.52 -5.15
N LYS A 159 8.31 9.42 -5.26
CA LYS A 159 8.62 10.15 -6.50
C LYS A 159 9.11 9.26 -7.64
N ASN A 160 9.42 7.99 -7.39
CA ASN A 160 9.74 7.02 -8.44
C ASN A 160 8.48 6.46 -9.16
N PHE A 161 7.28 6.77 -8.67
CA PHE A 161 6.01 6.44 -9.32
C PHE A 161 5.50 7.63 -10.14
N SER A 162 5.16 7.41 -11.40
CA SER A 162 4.78 8.46 -12.36
C SER A 162 3.31 8.84 -12.32
N HIS A 163 2.47 7.97 -11.76
CA HIS A 163 1.02 7.96 -11.95
C HIS A 163 0.24 7.81 -10.65
N LEU A 164 0.92 8.01 -9.52
CA LEU A 164 0.38 7.83 -8.18
C LEU A 164 -0.80 8.78 -7.94
N GLU A 165 -1.89 8.26 -7.38
CA GLU A 165 -3.08 8.98 -6.95
C GLU A 165 -3.26 8.87 -5.44
N ASN A 166 -3.02 7.69 -4.86
CA ASN A 166 -3.14 7.48 -3.43
C ASN A 166 -1.92 6.75 -2.84
N VAL A 167 -1.50 7.21 -1.67
CA VAL A 167 -0.53 6.59 -0.78
C VAL A 167 -1.24 6.19 0.50
N PHE A 168 -1.19 4.91 0.83
CA PHE A 168 -1.80 4.36 2.02
C PHE A 168 -0.74 3.88 3.00
N LEU A 169 -0.85 4.31 4.25
CA LEU A 169 -0.17 3.65 5.36
C LEU A 169 -1.04 2.51 5.87
N LEU A 170 -0.52 1.27 5.82
CA LEU A 170 -1.26 0.09 6.27
C LEU A 170 -0.83 -0.27 7.70
N ILE A 171 -1.80 -0.18 8.62
CA ILE A 171 -1.60 -0.42 10.05
C ILE A 171 -2.41 -1.64 10.49
N LYS A 172 -1.78 -2.52 11.25
CA LYS A 172 -2.42 -3.67 11.86
C LYS A 172 -2.68 -3.38 13.33
N VAL A 173 -3.94 -3.33 13.73
CA VAL A 173 -4.34 -2.94 15.09
C VAL A 173 -4.63 -4.15 15.95
N LYS A 174 -4.12 -4.13 17.18
CA LYS A 174 -4.45 -5.07 18.25
C LYS A 174 -5.56 -4.48 19.11
N SER A 175 -6.17 -5.32 19.96
CA SER A 175 -7.19 -4.86 20.90
C SER A 175 -6.72 -3.77 21.85
N ALA A 176 -5.41 -3.75 22.20
CA ALA A 176 -4.82 -2.70 23.03
C ALA A 176 -4.72 -1.34 22.31
N ASP A 177 -4.77 -1.32 20.97
CA ASP A 177 -4.66 -0.12 20.16
C ASP A 177 -6.03 0.57 19.96
N VAL A 178 -7.09 0.01 20.55
CA VAL A 178 -8.48 0.43 20.36
C VAL A 178 -9.15 0.73 21.69
N ALA A 179 -9.87 1.86 21.77
CA ALA A 179 -10.65 2.22 22.94
C ALA A 179 -11.72 1.16 23.20
N ARG A 180 -11.88 0.76 24.46
CA ARG A 180 -12.98 -0.13 24.86
C ARG A 180 -14.29 0.64 24.65
N ILE A 181 -15.15 0.13 23.76
CA ILE A 181 -16.55 0.53 23.77
C ILE A 181 -17.14 -0.08 25.04
N ALA A 182 -17.97 0.68 25.77
CA ALA A 182 -18.62 0.19 26.98
C ALA A 182 -19.45 -1.06 26.62
N ALA A 183 -18.86 -2.24 26.84
CA ALA A 183 -19.53 -3.51 26.61
C ALA A 183 -20.48 -3.73 27.78
N ALA A 184 -21.78 -3.85 27.49
CA ALA A 184 -22.80 -4.14 28.48
C ALA A 184 -22.74 -5.60 28.99
N ASP A 185 -21.81 -6.41 28.47
CA ASP A 185 -21.98 -7.85 28.36
C ASP A 185 -20.66 -8.65 28.42
N GLY A 186 -19.60 -8.13 29.04
CA GLY A 186 -18.38 -8.92 29.29
C GLY A 186 -17.63 -9.38 28.02
N SER A 187 -17.86 -8.72 26.89
CA SER A 187 -17.26 -9.07 25.60
C SER A 187 -15.72 -9.06 25.63
N SER A 188 -15.13 -10.00 24.88
CA SER A 188 -13.66 -10.12 24.80
C SER A 188 -13.01 -8.93 24.09
N ALA A 189 -11.76 -8.65 24.40
CA ALA A 189 -11.01 -7.57 23.76
C ALA A 189 -10.89 -7.73 22.22
N ARG A 190 -10.94 -8.97 21.71
CA ARG A 190 -10.99 -9.25 20.27
C ARG A 190 -12.35 -8.89 19.67
N ALA A 191 -13.44 -9.25 20.34
CA ALA A 191 -14.80 -8.90 19.89
C ALA A 191 -14.98 -7.38 19.79
N ASN A 192 -14.47 -6.61 20.77
CA ASN A 192 -14.48 -5.15 20.70
C ASN A 192 -13.71 -4.60 19.49
N LEU A 193 -12.55 -5.19 19.16
CA LEU A 193 -11.78 -4.78 17.97
C LEU A 193 -12.54 -5.06 16.68
N ASP A 194 -13.13 -6.25 16.56
CA ASP A 194 -13.88 -6.64 15.36
C ASP A 194 -15.12 -5.73 15.18
N MET A 195 -15.85 -5.43 16.26
CA MET A 195 -16.97 -4.48 16.24
C MET A 195 -16.54 -3.08 15.77
N VAL A 196 -15.42 -2.55 16.30
CA VAL A 196 -14.91 -1.24 15.87
C VAL A 196 -14.55 -1.24 14.39
N LEU A 197 -13.92 -2.29 13.89
CA LEU A 197 -13.56 -2.38 12.47
C LEU A 197 -14.80 -2.54 11.57
N GLU A 198 -15.83 -3.25 12.02
CA GLU A 198 -17.11 -3.34 11.31
C GLU A 198 -17.83 -1.99 11.23
N GLU A 199 -17.87 -1.25 12.34
CA GLU A 199 -18.40 0.12 12.35
C GLU A 199 -17.66 1.01 11.35
N LYS A 200 -16.31 0.98 11.37
CA LYS A 200 -15.51 1.77 10.43
C LYS A 200 -15.69 1.32 8.99
N MET A 201 -15.86 0.02 8.74
CA MET A 201 -16.13 -0.49 7.39
C MET A 201 -17.48 0.02 6.86
N ALA A 202 -18.52 0.01 7.70
CA ALA A 202 -19.84 0.53 7.32
C ALA A 202 -19.78 2.03 7.02
N LEU A 203 -19.08 2.80 7.85
CA LEU A 203 -18.85 4.23 7.64
C LEU A 203 -18.06 4.49 6.35
N ALA A 204 -16.99 3.72 6.10
CA ALA A 204 -16.17 3.86 4.91
C ALA A 204 -16.99 3.64 3.63
N ARG A 205 -17.84 2.61 3.59
CA ARG A 205 -18.73 2.34 2.45
C ARG A 205 -19.73 3.47 2.23
N ARG A 206 -20.29 4.03 3.30
CA ARG A 206 -21.26 5.14 3.23
C ARG A 206 -20.60 6.44 2.75
N ASP A 207 -19.41 6.72 3.23
CA ASP A 207 -18.71 8.00 3.01
C ASP A 207 -17.77 7.96 1.78
N GLY A 208 -17.77 6.86 1.02
CA GLY A 208 -16.93 6.69 -0.18
C GLY A 208 -15.43 6.58 0.12
N LEU A 209 -15.07 6.12 1.32
CA LEU A 209 -13.68 5.89 1.70
C LEU A 209 -13.18 4.55 1.14
N ALA A 210 -11.85 4.42 1.06
CA ALA A 210 -11.22 3.26 0.48
C ALA A 210 -11.39 2.03 1.39
N VAL A 211 -11.80 0.93 0.78
CA VAL A 211 -11.86 -0.40 1.40
C VAL A 211 -11.18 -1.38 0.45
N PHE A 212 -10.19 -2.09 0.96
CA PHE A 212 -9.49 -3.14 0.22
C PHE A 212 -9.61 -4.46 0.96
N GLU A 213 -9.82 -5.53 0.24
CA GLU A 213 -9.91 -6.86 0.84
C GLU A 213 -8.73 -7.71 0.40
N ASP A 214 -8.26 -8.53 1.33
CA ASP A 214 -7.37 -9.64 1.05
C ASP A 214 -7.98 -10.90 1.65
N THR A 215 -7.46 -12.07 1.26
CA THR A 215 -8.05 -13.37 1.66
C THR A 215 -8.22 -13.59 3.16
N ARG A 216 -7.56 -12.80 4.01
CA ARG A 216 -7.61 -12.96 5.47
C ARG A 216 -8.08 -11.71 6.21
N ARG A 217 -8.26 -10.58 5.52
CA ARG A 217 -8.40 -9.25 6.14
C ARG A 217 -9.17 -8.28 5.26
N THR A 218 -9.88 -7.37 5.93
CA THR A 218 -10.41 -6.16 5.31
C THR A 218 -9.58 -4.98 5.82
N TRP A 219 -9.06 -4.19 4.88
CA TRP A 219 -8.38 -2.93 5.11
C TRP A 219 -9.36 -1.80 4.91
N VAL A 220 -9.57 -1.01 5.96
CA VAL A 220 -10.56 0.07 5.98
C VAL A 220 -9.85 1.39 6.17
N GLU A 221 -10.21 2.38 5.36
CA GLU A 221 -9.67 3.72 5.53
C GLU A 221 -10.20 4.43 6.77
N ILE A 222 -9.29 5.10 7.47
CA ILE A 222 -9.62 6.01 8.56
C ILE A 222 -9.33 7.45 8.15
N PRO A 223 -10.35 8.32 8.12
CA PRO A 223 -10.15 9.69 7.71
C PRO A 223 -9.37 10.45 8.79
N ASN A 224 -8.60 11.44 8.33
CA ASN A 224 -7.85 12.34 9.20
C ASN A 224 -8.79 13.39 9.84
N THR A 225 -9.75 12.92 10.64
CA THR A 225 -10.71 13.75 11.38
C THR A 225 -10.88 13.22 12.80
N ARG A 226 -11.30 14.06 13.75
CA ARG A 226 -11.58 13.65 15.13
C ARG A 226 -12.56 12.46 15.21
N ALA A 227 -13.55 12.40 14.32
CA ALA A 227 -14.53 11.33 14.27
C ALA A 227 -13.97 10.02 13.69
N GLY A 228 -13.19 10.08 12.60
CA GLY A 228 -12.47 8.91 12.07
C GLY A 228 -11.53 8.32 13.10
N ARG A 229 -10.87 9.22 13.81
CA ARG A 229 -9.96 9.00 14.92
C ARG A 229 -10.68 8.83 16.28
N ARG A 230 -11.91 8.34 16.37
CA ARG A 230 -12.54 8.24 17.71
C ARG A 230 -12.09 7.03 18.54
N HIS A 231 -11.59 5.97 17.90
CA HIS A 231 -11.43 4.66 18.56
C HIS A 231 -10.01 4.12 18.60
N PHE A 232 -9.02 4.77 18.00
CA PHE A 232 -7.65 4.27 17.90
C PHE A 232 -6.69 5.04 18.80
N PHE A 233 -5.66 4.42 19.38
CA PHE A 233 -4.72 5.14 20.25
C PHE A 233 -3.49 5.70 19.51
N PHE A 234 -3.15 5.20 18.32
CA PHE A 234 -1.96 5.60 17.53
C PHE A 234 -2.13 6.87 16.67
N GLN A 235 -3.05 7.76 17.03
CA GLN A 235 -3.61 8.75 16.09
C GLN A 235 -2.79 10.02 15.89
N GLY A 236 -1.89 10.35 16.82
CA GLY A 236 -1.02 11.52 16.68
C GLY A 236 0.10 11.24 15.67
N ASP A 237 0.81 10.14 15.91
CA ASP A 237 2.09 9.85 15.27
C ASP A 237 1.96 9.44 13.80
N VAL A 238 0.92 8.68 13.47
CA VAL A 238 0.69 8.15 12.12
C VAL A 238 0.29 9.23 11.13
N PHE A 239 -0.68 10.06 11.51
CA PHE A 239 -1.16 11.11 10.63
C PHE A 239 -0.15 12.24 10.51
N ASN A 240 0.54 12.59 11.60
CA ASN A 240 1.67 13.53 11.54
C ASN A 240 2.77 13.03 10.60
N LEU A 241 3.13 11.75 10.67
CA LEU A 241 4.08 11.15 9.71
C LEU A 241 3.62 11.30 8.26
N LEU A 242 2.34 11.02 7.97
CA LEU A 242 1.80 11.19 6.63
C LEU A 242 1.80 12.66 6.18
N ASP A 243 1.48 13.60 7.07
CA ASP A 243 1.51 15.02 6.78
C ASP A 243 2.94 15.49 6.46
N VAL A 244 3.94 15.05 7.23
CA VAL A 244 5.36 15.34 6.97
C VAL A 244 5.84 14.70 5.66
N ALA A 245 5.43 13.44 5.40
CA ALA A 245 5.77 12.74 4.15
C ALA A 245 5.13 13.43 2.94
N ARG A 246 3.88 13.88 3.06
CA ARG A 246 3.16 14.65 2.03
C ARG A 246 3.85 15.98 1.78
N ALA A 247 4.13 16.76 2.82
CA ALA A 247 4.82 18.03 2.68
C ALA A 247 6.18 17.85 1.97
N SER A 248 6.92 16.79 2.32
CA SER A 248 8.19 16.44 1.68
C SER A 248 8.03 15.98 0.23
N TYR A 249 6.95 15.28 -0.08
CA TYR A 249 6.61 14.85 -1.44
C TYR A 249 6.28 16.04 -2.34
N LEU A 250 5.53 17.01 -1.83
CA LEU A 250 5.12 18.23 -2.54
C LEU A 250 6.26 19.22 -2.79
N LYS A 251 7.36 19.16 -2.02
CA LYS A 251 8.53 20.00 -2.27
C LYS A 251 9.04 19.75 -3.70
N ARG A 252 8.94 20.79 -4.53
CA ARG A 252 9.55 20.82 -5.87
C ARG A 252 11.05 20.79 -5.68
N GLU A 253 11.70 19.76 -6.19
CA GLU A 253 13.15 19.77 -6.36
C GLU A 253 13.40 19.99 -7.85
N ALA A 254 14.14 21.04 -8.20
CA ALA A 254 14.42 21.41 -9.58
C ALA A 254 15.06 20.27 -10.41
N SER A 255 15.65 19.28 -9.75
CA SER A 255 16.30 18.11 -10.34
C SER A 255 15.43 16.86 -10.43
N LEU A 256 14.20 16.86 -9.90
CA LEU A 256 13.28 15.72 -9.99
C LEU A 256 12.33 15.97 -11.16
N ALA A 257 12.36 15.10 -12.18
CA ALA A 257 11.36 15.16 -13.24
C ALA A 257 9.96 15.14 -12.61
N GLN A 258 9.13 16.11 -12.97
CA GLN A 258 7.77 16.18 -12.47
C GLN A 258 7.06 14.90 -12.90
N THR A 259 6.44 14.22 -11.93
CA THR A 259 5.53 13.12 -12.20
C THR A 259 4.50 13.56 -13.24
N PHE A 260 4.10 12.66 -14.14
CA PHE A 260 3.08 12.97 -15.16
C PHE A 260 1.73 13.35 -14.52
N PHE A 261 1.49 12.94 -13.28
CA PHE A 261 0.37 13.38 -12.46
C PHE A 261 0.76 14.56 -11.54
N PRO A 262 -0.13 15.56 -11.35
CA PRO A 262 0.13 16.69 -10.45
C PRO A 262 0.38 16.20 -9.02
N PRO A 263 1.57 16.44 -8.43
CA PRO A 263 1.92 15.95 -7.10
C PRO A 263 0.96 16.40 -5.98
N ASP A 264 0.31 17.55 -6.17
CA ASP A 264 -0.68 18.17 -5.28
C ASP A 264 -1.98 17.37 -5.16
N LYS A 265 -2.31 16.55 -6.17
CA LYS A 265 -3.51 15.71 -6.18
C LYS A 265 -3.30 14.34 -5.52
N VAL A 266 -2.07 14.00 -5.11
CA VAL A 266 -1.80 12.72 -4.46
C VAL A 266 -2.35 12.72 -3.03
N GLY A 267 -3.26 11.80 -2.74
CA GLY A 267 -3.85 11.59 -1.42
C GLY A 267 -2.92 10.77 -0.51
N PHE A 268 -2.70 11.23 0.72
CA PHE A 268 -1.99 10.47 1.77
C PHE A 268 -3.02 10.04 2.81
N ARG A 269 -3.23 8.73 2.93
CA ARG A 269 -4.39 8.10 3.60
C ARG A 269 -3.92 6.97 4.52
N VAL A 270 -4.77 6.57 5.48
CA VAL A 270 -4.47 5.48 6.42
C VAL A 270 -5.46 4.35 6.22
N LEU A 271 -4.97 3.12 6.07
CA LEU A 271 -5.76 1.89 6.10
C LEU A 271 -5.45 1.12 7.37
N VAL A 272 -6.49 0.63 8.05
CA VAL A 272 -6.36 -0.27 9.19
C VAL A 272 -7.05 -1.60 8.96
N SER A 273 -6.46 -2.63 9.56
CA SER A 273 -7.02 -3.97 9.63
C SER A 273 -6.70 -4.58 11.00
N SER A 274 -7.49 -5.56 11.42
CA SER A 274 -7.18 -6.38 12.60
C SER A 274 -5.79 -7.02 12.50
N TRP A 275 -5.05 -7.05 13.61
CA TRP A 275 -3.81 -7.81 13.75
C TRP A 275 -4.07 -9.31 13.65
N PHE A 276 -5.20 -9.75 14.18
CA PHE A 276 -5.63 -11.14 14.11
C PHE A 276 -6.03 -11.51 12.69
N LEU A 277 -5.76 -12.75 12.30
CA LEU A 277 -6.27 -13.29 11.06
C LEU A 277 -7.69 -13.78 11.28
N ARG A 278 -8.55 -13.58 10.28
CA ARG A 278 -9.81 -14.29 10.17
C ARG A 278 -9.56 -15.73 9.74
#